data_AF-A0A6B3HBV7-F1
#
_entry.id   AF-A0A6B3HBV7-F1
#
_cell.length_a   1.000
_cell.length_b   1.000
_cell.length_c   1.000
_cell.angle_alpha   90.00
_cell.angle_beta   90.00
_cell.angle_gamma   90.00
#
_symmetry.space_group_name_H-M   'P 1'
#
loop_
_entity.id
_entity.type
_entity.pdbx_description
1 polymer ?
#
loop_
_entity_poly.entity_id
_entity_poly.type
_entity_poly.pdbx_seq_one_letter_code
_entity_poly.pdbx_strand_id
1 'polypeptide(L)' 'MKAYIVGVGMTKFEKPETRDWQYWDMVREAGTAALEDAGVRYDQVEQVPIGYCFQASTAGQRAVYELGLTGVPVYNV' A
#
# COMPACT_ATOMS: atom_id res chain seq x y z
N MET A 1 -7.95 4.54 -24.47
CA MET A 1 -7.98 5.17 -23.13
C MET A 1 -6.53 5.45 -22.72
N LYS A 2 -6.25 6.55 -22.03
CA LYS A 2 -4.91 6.88 -21.53
C LYS A 2 -4.87 6.66 -20.02
N ALA A 3 -3.73 6.25 -19.50
CA ALA A 3 -3.49 6.09 -18.07
C ALA A 3 -2.37 7.03 -17.63
N TYR A 4 -2.44 7.49 -16.38
CA TYR A 4 -1.50 8.42 -15.78
C TYR A 4 -1.10 7.92 -14.39
N ILE A 5 0.17 8.10 -14.03
CA ILE A 5 0.63 7.96 -12.65
C ILE A 5 0.56 9.34 -12.03
N VAL A 6 -0.31 9.49 -11.02
CA VAL A 6 -0.58 10.78 -10.39
C VAL A 6 0.10 10.95 -9.04
N GLY A 7 0.60 9.87 -8.44
CA GLY A 7 1.44 9.93 -7.24
C GLY A 7 2.24 8.65 -7.03
N VAL A 8 3.37 8.79 -6.35
CA VAL A 8 4.29 7.69 -6.01
C VAL A 8 4.78 7.81 -4.57
N GLY A 9 5.11 6.67 -3.96
CA GLY A 9 5.61 6.63 -2.59
C GLY A 9 6.36 5.33 -2.33
N MET A 10 7.39 5.39 -1.51
CA MET A 10 8.19 4.23 -1.14
C MET A 10 8.75 4.38 0.27
N THR A 11 8.90 3.27 0.98
CA THR A 11 9.72 3.24 2.18
C THR A 11 11.19 3.20 1.83
N LYS A 12 12.05 3.59 2.77
CA LYS A 12 13.48 3.35 2.63
C LYS A 12 13.73 1.84 2.54
N PHE A 13 14.62 1.43 1.63
CA PHE A 13 15.12 0.07 1.59
C PHE A 13 16.23 -0.07 2.62
N GLU A 14 16.03 -1.01 3.54
CA GLU A 14 16.90 -1.24 4.68
C GLU A 14 17.27 -2.72 4.74
N LYS A 15 18.37 -3.02 5.43
CA LYS A 15 18.77 -4.40 5.65
C LYS A 15 17.67 -5.09 6.49
N PRO A 16 17.29 -6.34 6.18
CA PRO A 16 16.35 -7.08 7.03
C PRO A 16 16.78 -7.08 8.49
N GLU A 17 15.81 -7.01 9.40
CA GLU A 17 16.01 -7.02 10.86
C GLU A 17 16.72 -5.78 11.45
N THR A 18 16.87 -4.67 10.71
CA THR A 18 17.43 -3.42 11.25
C THR A 18 16.40 -2.45 11.82
N ARG A 19 15.10 -2.72 11.61
CA ARG A 19 13.99 -1.89 12.08
C ARG A 19 12.91 -2.80 12.65
N ASP A 20 12.34 -2.42 13.80
CA ASP A 20 11.20 -3.12 14.40
C ASP A 20 9.91 -2.59 13.77
N TRP A 21 9.37 -3.37 12.84
CA TRP A 21 8.20 -3.03 12.04
C TRP A 21 7.65 -4.28 11.35
N GLN A 22 6.40 -4.16 10.91
CA GLN A 22 5.70 -5.20 10.16
C GLN A 22 5.43 -4.71 8.74
N TYR A 23 5.09 -5.62 7.82
CA TYR A 23 4.87 -5.24 6.42
C TYR A 23 3.73 -4.22 6.24
N TRP A 24 2.74 -4.20 7.13
CA TRP A 24 1.68 -3.18 7.10
C TRP A 24 2.18 -1.79 7.53
N ASP A 25 3.22 -1.71 8.36
CA ASP A 25 3.86 -0.42 8.66
C ASP A 25 4.59 0.13 7.43
N MET A 26 5.21 -0.76 6.64
CA MET A 26 5.82 -0.40 5.38
C MET A 26 4.78 0.13 4.39
N VAL A 27 3.63 -0.56 4.27
CA VAL A 27 2.55 -0.12 3.38
C VAL A 27 1.87 1.14 3.87
N ARG A 28 1.71 1.35 5.18
CA ARG A 28 1.23 2.63 5.72
C ARG A 28 2.15 3.78 5.30
N GLU A 29 3.46 3.63 5.46
CA GLU A 29 4.45 4.67 5.08
C GLU A 29 4.45 4.93 3.56
N ALA A 30 4.65 3.89 2.73
CA ALA A 30 4.71 4.05 1.28
C ALA A 30 3.38 4.46 0.65
N GLY A 31 2.27 3.87 1.11
CA GLY A 31 0.93 4.14 0.61
C GLY A 31 0.44 5.53 0.98
N THR A 32 0.69 5.99 2.21
CA THR A 32 0.35 7.37 2.60
C THR A 32 1.13 8.39 1.77
N ALA A 33 2.44 8.19 1.60
CA ALA A 33 3.25 9.05 0.75
C ALA A 33 2.74 9.11 -0.70
N ALA A 34 2.32 7.98 -1.28
CA ALA A 34 1.78 7.95 -2.63
C ALA A 34 0.42 8.67 -2.76
N LEU A 35 -0.45 8.56 -1.75
CA LEU A 35 -1.73 9.27 -1.71
C LEU A 35 -1.54 10.77 -1.52
N GLU A 36 -0.58 11.17 -0.67
CA GLU A 36 -0.21 12.57 -0.45
C GLU A 36 0.39 13.21 -1.71
N ASP A 37 1.31 12.52 -2.40
CA ASP A 37 1.89 12.97 -3.67
C ASP A 37 0.81 13.13 -4.75
N ALA A 38 -0.16 12.21 -4.79
CA ALA A 38 -1.32 12.30 -5.68
C ALA A 38 -2.35 13.38 -5.28
N GLY A 39 -2.31 13.87 -4.03
CA GLY A 39 -3.32 14.79 -3.49
C GLY A 39 -4.73 14.18 -3.41
N VAL A 40 -4.84 12.86 -3.25
CA VAL A 40 -6.12 12.14 -3.16
C VAL A 40 -6.26 11.44 -1.82
N ARG A 41 -7.50 11.24 -1.39
CA ARG A 41 -7.81 10.47 -0.19
C ARG A 41 -8.04 9.00 -0.52
N TYR A 42 -7.77 8.12 0.43
CA TYR A 42 -7.94 6.67 0.23
C TYR A 42 -9.39 6.25 -0.06
N ASP A 43 -10.39 6.99 0.41
CA ASP A 43 -11.82 6.74 0.11
C ASP A 43 -12.18 6.97 -1.37
N GLN A 44 -11.29 7.56 -2.16
CA GLN A 44 -11.45 7.72 -3.61
C GLN A 44 -10.82 6.58 -4.41
N VAL A 45 -10.10 5.66 -3.75
CA VAL A 45 -9.46 4.51 -4.42
C VAL A 45 -10.50 3.43 -4.68
N GLU A 46 -10.61 3.00 -5.94
CA GLU A 46 -11.63 2.04 -6.37
C GLU A 46 -11.12 0.58 -6.41
N GLN A 47 -9.81 0.37 -6.49
CA GLN A 47 -9.19 -0.96 -6.54
C GLN A 47 -7.76 -0.91 -5.99
N VAL A 48 -7.31 -1.99 -5.34
CA VAL A 48 -5.96 -2.08 -4.79
C VAL A 48 -5.28 -3.40 -5.16
N PRO A 49 -4.46 -3.42 -6.24
CA PRO A 49 -3.59 -4.56 -6.55
C PRO A 49 -2.29 -4.50 -5.73
N ILE A 50 -1.95 -5.59 -5.03
CA ILE A 50 -0.79 -5.66 -4.12
C ILE A 50 0.04 -6.89 -4.45
N GLY A 51 1.30 -6.67 -4.80
CA GLY A 51 2.25 -7.74 -5.11
C GLY A 51 3.16 -8.08 -3.94
N TYR A 52 3.28 -9.36 -3.61
CA TYR A 52 4.26 -9.86 -2.64
C TYR A 52 4.61 -11.34 -2.91
N CYS A 53 5.84 -11.74 -2.59
CA CYS A 53 6.27 -13.14 -2.74
C CYS A 53 6.09 -13.97 -1.44
N PHE A 54 6.27 -13.35 -0.27
CA PHE A 54 6.34 -14.06 1.01
C PHE A 54 5.40 -13.48 2.04
N GLN A 55 4.14 -13.91 2.01
CA GLN A 55 3.18 -13.77 3.12
C GLN A 55 2.06 -14.80 2.94
N ALA A 56 1.22 -14.99 3.96
CA ALA A 56 -0.01 -15.76 3.82
C ALA A 56 -0.98 -15.11 2.82
N SER A 57 -1.95 -15.89 2.34
CA SER A 57 -3.06 -15.33 1.57
C SER A 57 -3.72 -14.20 2.37
N THR A 58 -4.18 -13.16 1.66
CA THR A 58 -4.83 -11.97 2.20
C THR A 58 -3.95 -10.97 2.97
N ALA A 59 -2.63 -11.10 2.89
CA ALA A 59 -1.72 -10.14 3.53
C ALA A 59 -1.85 -8.73 2.94
N GLY A 60 -2.19 -8.60 1.66
CA GLY A 60 -2.47 -7.30 1.04
C GLY A 60 -3.64 -6.58 1.71
N GLN A 61 -4.73 -7.27 2.05
CA GLN A 61 -5.85 -6.70 2.80
C GLN A 61 -5.35 -6.17 4.15
N ARG A 62 -4.61 -6.98 4.90
CA ARG A 62 -4.05 -6.56 6.19
C ARG A 62 -3.16 -5.32 6.04
N ALA A 63 -2.37 -5.26 4.96
CA ALA A 63 -1.41 -4.19 4.72
C ALA A 63 -2.08 -2.82 4.53
N VAL A 64 -3.26 -2.77 3.91
CA VAL A 64 -3.96 -1.52 3.58
C VAL A 64 -4.97 -1.07 4.62
N TYR A 65 -5.24 -1.87 5.65
CA TYR A 65 -6.15 -1.46 6.74
C TYR A 65 -5.71 -0.16 7.42
N GLU A 66 -4.40 0.11 7.46
CA GLU A 66 -3.84 1.36 8.00
C GLU A 66 -4.06 2.57 7.07
N LEU A 67 -4.34 2.35 5.77
CA LEU A 67 -4.73 3.40 4.82
C LEU A 67 -6.23 3.69 4.89
N GLY A 68 -7.05 2.67 5.19
CA GLY A 68 -8.46 2.80 5.51
C GLY A 68 -9.27 1.52 5.33
N LEU A 69 -10.47 1.49 5.92
CA LEU A 69 -11.41 0.36 5.86
C LEU A 69 -12.63 0.73 4.99
N THR A 70 -12.40 0.87 3.69
CA THR A 70 -13.41 1.38 2.74
C THR A 70 -14.28 0.29 2.09
N GLY A 71 -13.89 -0.98 2.24
CA GLY A 71 -14.51 -2.09 1.49
C GLY A 71 -14.07 -2.19 0.04
N VAL A 72 -13.05 -1.42 -0.36
CA VAL A 72 -12.46 -1.46 -1.71
C VAL A 72 -11.96 -2.88 -2.05
N PRO A 73 -12.16 -3.37 -3.29
CA PRO A 73 -11.57 -4.61 -3.74
C PRO A 73 -10.03 -4.59 -3.64
N VAL A 74 -9.47 -5.58 -2.93
CA VAL A 74 -8.02 -5.77 -2.78
C VAL A 74 -7.63 -7.11 -3.41
N TYR A 75 -6.65 -7.07 -4.32
CA TYR A 75 -6.13 -8.24 -5.03
C TYR A 75 -4.70 -8.53 -4.57
N ASN A 76 -4.41 -9.79 -4.26
CA ASN A 76 -3.06 -10.25 -3.94
C ASN A 76 -2.51 -10.93 -5.20
N VAL A 77 -1.40 -10.42 -5.75
CA VAL A 77 -0.82 -10.86 -7.04
C VAL A 77 0.63 -11.32 -6.92
#